data_AF-A0A6P6C569-F1
#
_entry.id   AF-A0A6P6C569-F1
#
_cell.length_a   1.000
_cell.length_b   1.000
_cell.length_c   1.000
_cell.angle_alpha   90.00
_cell.angle_beta   90.00
_cell.angle_gamma   90.00
#
_symmetry.space_group_name_H-M   'P 1'
#
loop_
_entity.id
_entity.type
_entity.pdbx_description
1 polymer ?
#
loop_
_entity_poly.entity_id
_entity_poly.type
_entity_poly.pdbx_seq_one_letter_code
_entity_poly.pdbx_strand_id
1 'polypeptide(L)'
;MVYFRALVNFTRSIDYSPQLEDASSEAFREVSEALVDTLESEYLKIPGDQIVSVVFIKELDGWVFVELDVGSEGNADGAQIEEVLRTVISSGSIASYITSPQGFQFRRLGTGEPILGPGVTSPSFSDSYGSPLSVPTMGSLSLG
;
A
#
# COMPACT_ATOMS: atom_id res chain seq x y z
N MET A 1 -6.25 6.81 2.53
CA MET A 1 -5.30 5.73 2.23
C MET A 1 -6.07 4.49 1.79
N VAL A 2 -5.56 3.72 0.84
CA VAL A 2 -6.13 2.41 0.45
C VAL A 2 -5.18 1.30 0.87
N TYR A 3 -5.73 0.12 1.16
CA TYR A 3 -4.94 -1.05 1.55
C TYR A 3 -5.21 -2.22 0.62
N PHE A 4 -4.13 -2.92 0.29
CA PHE A 4 -4.13 -4.15 -0.49
C PHE A 4 -3.40 -5.23 0.27
N ARG A 5 -3.77 -6.48 -0.02
CA ARG A 5 -3.11 -7.66 0.51
C ARG A 5 -2.70 -8.56 -0.64
N ALA A 6 -1.46 -9.02 -0.57
CA ALA A 6 -0.91 -9.96 -1.52
C ALA A 6 -0.41 -11.21 -0.82
N LEU A 7 -0.52 -12.36 -1.48
CA LEU A 7 0.14 -13.60 -1.06
C LEU A 7 1.13 -13.98 -2.16
N VAL A 8 2.40 -14.11 -1.81
CA VAL A 8 3.49 -14.35 -2.77
C VAL A 8 4.20 -15.66 -2.44
N ASN A 9 4.49 -16.44 -3.46
CA ASN A 9 5.21 -17.71 -3.34
C ASN A 9 6.72 -17.48 -3.49
N PHE A 10 7.46 -17.76 -2.43
CA PHE A 10 8.92 -17.68 -2.33
C PHE A 10 9.62 -19.03 -2.49
N THR A 11 8.89 -19.99 -3.06
CA THR A 11 9.35 -21.32 -3.41
C THR A 11 9.96 -22.03 -2.20
N ARG A 12 11.22 -22.47 -2.29
CA ARG A 12 12.01 -23.06 -1.20
C ARG A 12 13.26 -22.24 -0.90
N SER A 13 13.26 -20.98 -1.33
CA SER A 13 14.42 -20.10 -1.23
C SER A 13 14.57 -19.44 0.14
N ILE A 14 13.49 -19.41 0.92
CA ILE A 14 13.51 -19.04 2.33
C ILE A 14 13.65 -20.33 3.14
N ASP A 15 14.67 -20.40 3.99
CA ASP A 15 14.86 -21.51 4.92
C ASP A 15 13.81 -21.43 6.03
N TYR A 16 12.71 -22.16 5.87
CA TYR A 16 11.58 -22.08 6.79
C TYR A 16 11.91 -22.68 8.16
N SER A 17 11.47 -21.99 9.20
CA SER A 17 11.55 -22.43 10.58
C SER A 17 10.39 -21.82 11.38
N PRO A 18 9.96 -22.42 12.51
CA PRO A 18 8.88 -21.87 13.34
C PRO A 18 9.12 -20.43 13.81
N GLN A 19 10.37 -19.97 13.85
CA GLN A 19 10.72 -18.59 14.15
C GLN A 19 10.11 -17.61 13.13
N LEU A 20 9.98 -18.00 11.86
CA LEU A 20 9.33 -17.19 10.83
C LEU A 20 7.82 -17.00 11.04
N GLU A 21 7.20 -17.71 11.98
CA GLU A 21 5.82 -17.46 12.37
C GLU A 21 5.69 -16.42 13.50
N ASP A 22 6.80 -16.08 14.15
CA ASP A 22 6.88 -15.07 15.20
C ASP A 22 7.45 -13.77 14.65
N ALA A 23 6.59 -12.75 14.52
CA ALA A 23 6.96 -11.43 14.02
C ALA A 23 8.00 -10.69 14.89
N SER A 24 8.21 -11.14 16.14
CA SER A 24 9.24 -10.60 17.03
C SER A 24 10.59 -11.31 16.89
N SER A 25 10.66 -12.40 16.12
CA SER A 25 11.90 -13.14 15.93
C SER A 25 12.86 -12.41 14.99
N GLU A 26 14.15 -12.64 15.21
CA GLU A 26 15.21 -12.14 14.32
C GLU A 26 15.05 -12.68 12.89
N ALA A 27 14.77 -13.98 12.74
CA ALA A 27 14.60 -14.62 11.43
C ALA A 27 13.45 -13.98 10.62
N PHE A 28 12.30 -13.71 11.25
CA PHE A 28 11.19 -13.04 10.57
C PHE A 28 11.59 -11.63 10.14
N ARG A 29 12.26 -10.90 11.02
CA ARG A 29 12.63 -9.51 10.80
C ARG A 29 13.68 -9.38 9.69
N GLU A 30 14.68 -10.26 9.64
CA GLU A 30 15.68 -10.30 8.56
C GLU A 30 15.05 -10.55 7.19
N VAL A 31 14.14 -11.54 7.08
CA VAL A 31 13.41 -11.79 5.83
C VAL A 31 12.56 -10.56 5.49
N SER A 32 11.85 -10.01 6.47
CA SER A 32 10.94 -8.89 6.25
C SER A 32 11.66 -7.63 5.79
N GLU A 33 12.77 -7.27 6.42
CA GLU A 33 13.59 -6.12 6.06
C GLU A 33 14.09 -6.25 4.61
N ALA A 34 14.65 -7.41 4.24
CA ALA A 34 15.14 -7.64 2.88
C ALA A 34 14.04 -7.52 1.80
N LEU A 35 12.84 -8.02 2.09
CA LEU A 35 11.70 -7.94 1.18
C LEU A 35 11.18 -6.50 1.07
N VAL A 36 11.02 -5.81 2.20
CA VAL A 36 10.52 -4.42 2.26
C VAL A 36 11.47 -3.49 1.53
N ASP A 37 12.77 -3.52 1.82
CA ASP A 37 13.78 -2.66 1.19
C ASP A 37 13.75 -2.77 -0.35
N THR A 38 13.60 -3.99 -0.87
CA THR A 38 13.52 -4.23 -2.31
C THR A 38 12.20 -3.69 -2.88
N LEU A 39 11.07 -3.97 -2.23
CA LEU A 39 9.75 -3.58 -2.74
C LEU A 39 9.51 -2.09 -2.65
N GLU A 40 10.00 -1.40 -1.61
CA GLU A 40 9.94 0.06 -1.51
C GLU A 40 10.58 0.73 -2.74
N SER A 41 11.75 0.24 -3.14
CA SER A 41 12.45 0.73 -4.35
C SER A 41 11.64 0.53 -5.63
N GLU A 42 10.84 -0.53 -5.72
CA GLU A 42 9.96 -0.81 -6.86
C GLU A 42 8.73 0.09 -6.85
N TYR A 43 8.17 0.38 -5.68
CA TYR A 43 7.01 1.26 -5.53
C TYR A 43 7.33 2.74 -5.73
N LEU A 44 8.56 3.19 -5.46
CA LEU A 44 9.00 4.56 -5.80
C LEU A 44 8.87 4.91 -7.29
N LYS A 45 8.64 3.91 -8.17
CA LYS A 45 8.48 4.08 -9.61
C LYS A 45 7.05 4.46 -10.02
N ILE A 46 6.07 4.35 -9.11
CA ILE A 46 4.67 4.71 -9.36
C ILE A 46 4.28 5.95 -8.53
N PRO A 47 3.21 6.68 -8.90
CA PRO A 47 2.72 7.80 -8.11
C PRO A 47 2.21 7.38 -6.73
N GLY A 48 2.21 8.34 -5.79
CA GLY A 48 1.75 8.15 -4.41
C GLY A 48 2.85 7.63 -3.49
N ASP A 49 2.50 7.46 -2.23
CA ASP A 49 3.37 6.91 -1.21
C ASP A 49 2.86 5.53 -0.82
N GLN A 50 3.63 4.49 -1.16
CA GLN A 50 3.30 3.11 -0.81
C GLN A 50 4.17 2.63 0.35
N ILE A 51 3.53 1.98 1.32
CA ILE A 51 4.18 1.36 2.47
C ILE A 51 3.90 -0.14 2.40
N VAL A 52 4.96 -0.93 2.42
CA VAL A 52 4.87 -2.40 2.39
C VAL A 52 5.10 -2.94 3.79
N SER A 53 4.35 -3.97 4.18
CA SER A 53 4.55 -4.65 5.45
C SER A 53 4.35 -6.15 5.27
N VAL A 54 5.19 -6.95 5.91
CA VAL A 54 5.02 -8.41 5.96
C VAL A 54 4.04 -8.75 7.08
N VAL A 55 2.96 -9.45 6.75
CA VAL A 55 1.92 -9.85 7.70
C VAL A 55 2.27 -11.17 8.38
N PHE A 56 2.68 -12.16 7.61
CA PHE A 56 3.22 -13.43 8.11
C PHE A 56 4.02 -14.16 7.02
N ILE A 57 4.83 -15.12 7.45
CA ILE A 57 5.53 -16.07 6.59
C ILE A 57 5.05 -17.47 7.00
N LYS A 58 4.65 -18.30 6.04
CA LYS A 58 4.16 -19.67 6.32
C LYS A 58 4.65 -20.66 5.27
N GLU A 59 4.77 -21.91 5.66
CA GLU A 59 5.00 -23.01 4.73
C GLU A 59 3.67 -23.72 4.39
N LEU A 60 3.44 -23.97 3.11
CA LEU A 60 2.33 -24.78 2.59
C LEU A 60 2.87 -25.78 1.57
N ASP A 61 2.69 -27.07 1.83
CA ASP A 61 3.10 -28.16 0.92
C ASP A 61 4.58 -28.09 0.48
N GLY A 62 5.47 -27.64 1.37
CA GLY A 62 6.90 -27.49 1.07
C GLY A 62 7.25 -26.24 0.27
N TRP A 63 6.34 -25.26 0.22
CA TRP A 63 6.55 -23.95 -0.40
C TRP A 63 6.32 -22.84 0.63
N VAL A 64 7.22 -21.87 0.67
CA VAL A 64 7.10 -20.71 1.56
C VAL A 64 6.28 -19.64 0.90
N PHE A 65 5.23 -19.20 1.58
CA PHE A 65 4.39 -18.07 1.18
C PHE A 65 4.56 -16.93 2.17
N VAL A 66 4.61 -15.72 1.63
CA VAL A 66 4.66 -14.48 2.41
C VAL A 66 3.41 -13.67 2.11
N GLU A 67 2.66 -13.30 3.14
CA GLU A 67 1.54 -12.37 3.01
C GLU A 67 2.04 -10.94 3.25
N LEU A 68 1.75 -10.05 2.32
CA LEU A 68 2.16 -8.66 2.30
C LEU A 68 0.93 -7.76 2.36
N ASP A 69 1.00 -6.71 3.16
CA ASP A 69 0.09 -5.58 3.08
C ASP A 69 0.79 -4.42 2.36
N VAL A 70 0.06 -3.78 1.45
CA VAL A 70 0.50 -2.57 0.74
C VAL A 70 -0.51 -1.47 1.04
N GLY A 71 -0.09 -0.53 1.88
CA GLY A 71 -0.81 0.71 2.09
C GLY A 71 -0.42 1.72 1.02
N SER A 72 -1.37 2.43 0.42
CA SER A 72 -1.08 3.45 -0.60
C SER A 72 -1.84 4.74 -0.30
N GLU A 73 -1.08 5.83 -0.20
CA GLU A 73 -1.55 7.20 -0.11
C GLU A 73 -1.28 7.94 -1.42
N GLY A 74 -2.20 8.83 -1.84
CA GLY A 74 -2.05 9.55 -3.12
C GLY A 74 -2.25 8.71 -4.40
N ASN A 75 -2.30 7.37 -4.30
CA ASN A 75 -2.59 6.48 -5.43
C ASN A 75 -3.57 5.36 -5.04
N ALA A 76 -4.75 5.37 -5.65
CA ALA A 76 -5.79 4.37 -5.42
C ALA A 76 -5.96 3.36 -6.57
N ASP A 77 -5.08 3.42 -7.59
CA ASP A 77 -5.09 2.51 -8.73
C ASP A 77 -4.55 1.14 -8.31
N GLY A 78 -5.46 0.25 -7.91
CA GLY A 78 -5.13 -1.10 -7.51
C GLY A 78 -4.49 -1.93 -8.62
N ALA A 79 -4.78 -1.65 -9.91
CA ALA A 79 -4.18 -2.38 -11.01
C ALA A 79 -2.70 -2.00 -11.18
N GLN A 80 -2.36 -0.71 -11.05
CA GLN A 80 -0.98 -0.26 -11.07
C GLN A 80 -0.18 -0.83 -9.88
N ILE A 81 -0.77 -0.84 -8.69
CA ILE A 81 -0.13 -1.38 -7.47
C ILE A 81 0.07 -2.89 -7.56
N GLU A 82 -0.91 -3.62 -8.10
CA GLU A 82 -0.81 -5.05 -8.38
C GLU A 82 0.28 -5.35 -9.41
N GLU A 83 0.35 -4.55 -10.48
CA GLU A 83 1.30 -4.75 -11.57
C GLU A 83 2.75 -4.65 -11.12
N VAL A 84 3.07 -3.78 -10.15
CA VAL A 84 4.41 -3.72 -9.53
C VAL A 84 4.77 -5.08 -8.94
N LEU A 85 3.90 -5.67 -8.09
CA LEU A 85 4.17 -6.99 -7.50
C LEU A 85 4.27 -8.06 -8.58
N ARG A 86 3.35 -8.06 -9.56
CA ARG A 86 3.38 -9.04 -10.65
C ARG A 86 4.66 -8.97 -11.45
N THR A 87 5.15 -7.78 -11.76
CA THR A 87 6.40 -7.56 -12.50
C THR A 87 7.59 -8.12 -11.72
N VAL A 88 7.67 -7.77 -10.44
CA VAL A 88 8.77 -8.22 -9.58
C VAL A 88 8.75 -9.73 -9.38
N ILE A 89 7.58 -10.33 -9.13
CA ILE A 89 7.43 -11.78 -9.02
C ILE A 89 7.78 -12.48 -10.33
N SER A 90 7.39 -11.90 -11.47
CA SER A 90 7.69 -12.47 -12.79
C SER A 90 9.17 -12.33 -13.18
N SER A 91 9.89 -11.38 -12.56
CA SER A 91 11.35 -11.27 -12.69
C SER A 91 12.10 -12.43 -12.04
N GLY A 92 11.42 -13.18 -11.14
CA GLY A 92 11.89 -14.43 -10.56
C GLY A 92 12.57 -14.30 -9.20
N SER A 93 12.76 -13.09 -8.68
CA SER A 93 13.31 -12.89 -7.34
C SER A 93 12.90 -11.57 -6.69
N ILE A 94 12.80 -11.58 -5.35
CA ILE A 94 12.75 -10.38 -4.51
C ILE A 94 13.91 -10.50 -3.52
N ALA A 95 14.79 -9.50 -3.46
CA ALA A 95 16.07 -9.60 -2.78
C ALA A 95 16.86 -10.85 -3.24
N SER A 96 17.31 -11.67 -2.30
CA SER A 96 18.00 -12.95 -2.56
C SER A 96 17.05 -14.14 -2.74
N TYR A 97 15.73 -13.95 -2.62
CA TYR A 97 14.75 -15.03 -2.58
C TYR A 97 14.06 -15.23 -3.93
N ILE A 98 13.96 -16.48 -4.36
CA ILE A 98 13.35 -16.90 -5.62
C ILE A 98 11.83 -16.88 -5.47
N THR A 99 11.15 -16.19 -6.39
CA THR A 99 9.70 -16.06 -6.40
C THR A 99 9.06 -16.83 -7.55
N SER A 100 7.77 -17.12 -7.40
CA SER A 100 6.95 -17.77 -8.42
C SER A 100 5.59 -17.08 -8.55
N PRO A 101 5.09 -16.83 -9.77
CA PRO A 101 3.71 -16.36 -9.98
C PRO A 101 2.65 -17.38 -9.53
N GLN A 102 3.03 -18.65 -9.34
CA GLN A 102 2.09 -19.70 -8.96
C GLN A 102 1.56 -19.47 -7.54
N GLY A 103 0.24 -19.41 -7.42
CA GLY A 103 -0.43 -19.15 -6.14
C GLY A 103 -0.43 -17.69 -5.71
N PHE A 104 0.03 -16.77 -6.58
CA PHE A 104 -0.08 -15.34 -6.31
C PHE A 104 -1.54 -14.92 -6.13
N GLN A 105 -1.81 -14.20 -5.05
CA GLN A 105 -3.11 -13.61 -4.78
C GLN A 105 -2.94 -12.13 -4.53
N PHE A 106 -3.90 -11.33 -4.98
CA PHE A 106 -3.97 -9.90 -4.71
C PHE A 106 -5.41 -9.51 -4.47
N ARG A 107 -5.67 -8.75 -3.40
CA ARG A 107 -7.01 -8.23 -3.09
C ARG A 107 -6.96 -6.86 -2.45
N ARG A 108 -7.97 -6.05 -2.72
CA ARG A 108 -8.19 -4.78 -2.03
C ARG A 108 -8.89 -5.02 -0.69
N LEU A 109 -8.33 -4.49 0.40
CA LEU A 109 -8.90 -4.56 1.74
C LEU A 109 -9.90 -3.41 2.01
N GLY A 110 -9.72 -2.26 1.35
CA GLY A 110 -10.61 -1.10 1.45
C GLY A 110 -9.85 0.22 1.59
N THR A 111 -10.56 1.30 1.92
CA THR A 111 -9.98 2.55 2.42
C THR A 111 -9.98 2.51 3.94
N GLY A 112 -8.81 2.53 4.57
CA GLY A 112 -8.73 2.88 5.97
C GLY A 112 -8.74 4.40 6.08
N GLU A 113 -9.51 4.93 7.03
CA GLU A 113 -9.23 6.28 7.51
C GLU A 113 -7.76 6.29 7.98
N PRO A 114 -6.98 7.34 7.66
CA PRO A 114 -5.74 7.55 8.41
C PRO A 114 -6.11 7.45 9.89
N ILE A 115 -5.31 6.77 10.71
CA ILE A 115 -5.49 6.86 12.16
C ILE A 115 -5.15 8.30 12.55
N LEU A 116 -6.10 9.20 12.35
CA LEU A 116 -6.16 10.48 13.00
C LEU A 116 -6.49 10.11 14.43
N GLY A 117 -5.52 10.25 15.33
CA GLY A 117 -5.77 10.16 16.76
C GLY A 117 -7.03 10.98 17.10
N PRO A 118 -7.82 10.58 18.11
CA PRO A 118 -9.14 11.15 18.37
C PRO A 118 -9.03 12.68 18.48
N GLY A 119 -9.49 13.41 17.45
CA GLY A 119 -9.46 14.88 17.45
C GLY A 119 -9.26 15.59 16.12
N VAL A 120 -8.95 14.92 15.00
CA VAL A 120 -8.79 15.62 13.71
C VAL A 120 -9.90 15.21 12.75
N THR A 121 -10.92 16.05 12.62
CA THR A 121 -11.92 15.93 11.55
C THR A 121 -11.25 16.25 10.22
N SER A 122 -11.36 15.35 9.23
CA SER A 122 -10.90 15.59 7.86
C SER A 122 -11.54 16.88 7.30
N PRO A 123 -10.78 17.83 6.75
CA PRO A 123 -11.38 18.95 6.05
C PRO A 123 -12.00 18.43 4.75
N SER A 124 -13.30 18.61 4.61
CA SER A 124 -14.01 18.41 3.35
C SER A 124 -13.36 19.29 2.28
N PHE A 125 -12.64 18.67 1.34
CA PHE A 125 -12.17 19.35 0.13
C PHE A 125 -13.40 19.62 -0.76
N SER A 126 -14.05 20.75 -0.53
CA SER A 126 -14.94 21.36 -1.51
C SER A 126 -14.19 22.52 -2.16
N ASP A 127 -13.35 22.20 -3.14
CA ASP A 127 -12.90 23.19 -4.12
C ASP A 127 -14.07 23.57 -5.02
N SER A 128 -14.51 24.81 -4.91
CA SER A 128 -15.09 25.53 -6.04
C SER A 128 -14.49 26.93 -6.05
N TYR A 129 -13.39 27.07 -6.78
CA TYR A 129 -12.90 28.36 -7.22
C TYR A 129 -13.82 28.90 -8.32
N GLY A 130 -14.38 30.08 -8.09
CA GLY A 130 -15.18 30.84 -9.05
C GLY A 130 -15.58 32.21 -8.51
N SER A 131 -14.61 33.13 -8.40
CA SER A 131 -14.81 34.58 -8.20
C SER A 131 -15.46 35.24 -9.45
N PRO A 132 -16.00 36.49 -9.45
CA PRO A 132 -15.59 37.62 -8.60
C PRO A 132 -16.67 38.62 -8.10
N LEU A 133 -16.26 39.39 -7.08
CA LEU A 133 -16.59 40.78 -6.74
C LEU A 133 -17.80 41.46 -7.44
N SER A 134 -18.85 41.73 -6.66
CA SER A 134 -19.82 42.79 -6.94
C SER A 134 -19.61 43.95 -5.96
N VAL A 135 -19.28 45.11 -6.53
CA VAL A 135 -19.06 46.42 -5.89
C VAL A 135 -20.39 46.96 -5.31
N PRO A 136 -20.40 47.68 -4.17
CA PRO A 136 -21.64 48.23 -3.60
C PRO A 136 -22.15 49.43 -4.41
N THR A 137 -23.45 49.47 -4.70
CA THR A 137 -24.11 50.70 -5.19
C THR A 137 -25.04 51.22 -4.09
N MET A 138 -24.69 52.39 -3.54
CA MET A 138 -25.61 53.23 -2.79
C MET A 138 -26.53 53.99 -3.75
N GLY A 139 -27.80 54.14 -3.35
CA GLY A 139 -28.64 55.30 -3.66
C GLY A 139 -29.63 55.15 -4.81
N SER A 140 -30.92 55.16 -4.48
CA SER A 140 -31.84 56.24 -4.89
C SER A 140 -33.19 56.12 -4.18
N LEU A 141 -33.56 57.18 -3.46
CA LEU A 141 -34.92 57.51 -3.05
C LEU A 141 -35.81 57.70 -4.28
N SER A 142 -37.05 57.22 -4.24
CA SER A 142 -38.18 57.98 -4.78
C SER A 142 -39.51 57.53 -4.17
N LEU A 143 -40.34 58.52 -3.85
CA LEU A 143 -41.72 58.42 -3.37
C LEU A 143 -42.66 57.87 -4.46
N GLY A 144 -43.68 57.16 -4.02
CA GLY A 144 -44.93 56.89 -4.73
C GLY A 144 -46.01 56.53 -3.73
#